data_AF-A0A382C380-F1
#
_entry.id   AF-A0A382C380-F1
#
_cell.length_a   1.000
_cell.length_b   1.000
_cell.length_c   1.000
_cell.angle_alpha   90.00
_cell.angle_beta   90.00
_cell.angle_gamma   90.00
#
_symmetry.space_group_name_H-M   'P 1'
#
loop_
_entity.id
_entity.type
_entity.pdbx_description
1 polymer ?
#
loop_
_entity_poly.entity_id
_entity_poly.type
_entity_poly.pdbx_seq_one_letter_code
_entity_poly.pdbx_strand_id
1 'polypeptide(L)'
;MITDFPQPTNEALGFSRALDKRIREEVDNAGGWIGFERYMELALYEPGLGYYSGGSTKFGPAGDFVTAPELSGLFGSALADQVAPLLSQLKKPLILELGAGTGTLAADI
;
A
#
# COMPACT_ATOMS: atom_id res chain seq x y z
N MET A 1 -12.85 10.06 24.15
CA MET A 1 -12.40 10.46 22.80
C MET A 1 -13.23 9.63 21.85
N ILE A 2 -14.23 10.20 21.18
CA ILE A 2 -15.03 9.46 20.20
C ILE A 2 -14.34 9.68 18.86
N THR A 3 -13.68 8.64 18.36
CA THR A 3 -13.16 8.62 17.00
C THR A 3 -14.31 8.22 16.07
N ASP A 4 -14.80 9.18 15.29
CA ASP A 4 -15.83 8.97 14.27
C ASP A 4 -15.18 8.39 13.01
N PHE A 5 -14.90 7.09 13.04
CA PHE A 5 -14.42 6.36 11.87
C PHE A 5 -15.60 5.73 11.12
N PRO A 6 -15.55 5.71 9.77
CA PRO A 6 -16.57 5.04 8.99
C PRO A 6 -16.66 3.57 9.39
N GLN A 7 -17.88 3.05 9.52
CA GLN A 7 -18.08 1.66 9.84
C GLN A 7 -17.73 0.78 8.63
N PRO A 8 -16.82 -0.21 8.77
CA PRO A 8 -16.52 -1.12 7.68
C PRO A 8 -17.72 -2.01 7.34
N THR A 9 -17.75 -2.54 6.11
CA THR A 9 -18.77 -3.53 5.71
C THR A 9 -18.63 -4.83 6.52
N ASN A 10 -19.69 -5.63 6.57
CA ASN A 10 -19.65 -6.93 7.26
C ASN A 10 -18.56 -7.86 6.70
N GLU A 11 -18.31 -7.78 5.39
CA GLU A 11 -17.24 -8.50 4.72
C GLU A 11 -15.85 -8.02 5.20
N ALA A 12 -15.61 -6.70 5.18
CA ALA A 12 -14.37 -6.11 5.68
C ALA A 12 -14.11 -6.43 7.16
N LEU A 13 -15.16 -6.42 7.99
CA LEU A 13 -15.08 -6.87 9.38
C LEU A 13 -14.74 -8.37 9.50
N GLY A 14 -15.19 -9.20 8.56
CA GLY A 14 -14.83 -10.61 8.46
C GLY A 14 -13.33 -10.80 8.27
N PHE A 15 -12.74 -10.10 7.29
CA PHE A 15 -11.29 -10.10 7.06
C PHE A 15 -10.51 -9.58 8.26
N SER A 16 -10.95 -8.45 8.85
CA SER A 16 -10.31 -7.86 10.04
C SER A 16 -10.29 -8.83 11.23
N ARG A 17 -11.40 -9.54 11.49
CA ARG A 17 -11.46 -10.56 12.57
C ARG A 17 -10.55 -11.76 12.30
N ALA A 18 -10.46 -12.20 11.04
CA ALA A 18 -9.55 -13.29 10.68
C ALA A 18 -8.09 -12.90 10.89
N LEU A 19 -7.72 -11.66 10.53
CA LEU A 19 -6.38 -11.12 10.74
C LEU A 19 -6.06 -10.92 12.23
N ASP A 20 -7.01 -10.40 13.03
CA ASP A 20 -6.84 -10.29 14.49
C ASP A 20 -6.53 -11.66 15.13
N LYS A 21 -7.27 -12.72 14.73
CA LYS A 21 -6.98 -14.09 15.19
C LYS A 21 -5.56 -14.52 14.83
N ARG A 22 -5.14 -14.30 13.58
CA ARG A 22 -3.80 -14.65 13.08
C ARG A 22 -2.69 -13.93 13.85
N ILE A 23 -2.89 -12.66 14.17
CA ILE A 23 -1.93 -11.85 14.94
C ILE A 23 -1.86 -12.34 16.38
N ARG A 24 -2.99 -12.65 17.02
CA ARG A 24 -3.00 -13.22 18.38
C ARG A 24 -2.24 -14.55 18.45
N GLU A 25 -2.46 -15.43 17.47
CA GLU A 25 -1.73 -16.70 17.37
C GLU A 25 -0.22 -16.47 17.24
N GLU A 26 0.22 -15.46 16.47
CA GLU A 26 1.64 -15.10 16.39
C GLU A 26 2.19 -14.65 17.76
N VAL A 27 1.45 -13.78 18.45
CA VAL A 27 1.82 -13.26 19.77
C VAL A 27 1.97 -14.39 20.78
N ASP A 28 0.99 -15.30 20.83
CA ASP A 28 1.02 -16.44 21.75
C ASP A 28 2.21 -17.37 21.45
N ASN A 29 2.44 -17.68 20.17
CA ASN A 29 3.56 -18.53 19.73
C ASN A 29 4.93 -17.90 20.02
N ALA A 30 5.01 -16.57 20.05
CA ALA A 30 6.23 -15.82 20.38
C ALA A 30 6.45 -15.63 21.90
N GLY A 31 5.58 -16.18 22.75
CA GLY A 31 5.70 -16.05 24.20
C GLY A 31 5.02 -14.82 24.78
N GLY A 32 3.99 -14.29 24.09
CA GLY A 32 3.14 -13.19 24.55
C GLY A 32 3.56 -11.81 24.04
N TRP A 33 4.57 -11.73 23.17
CA TRP A 33 5.03 -10.45 22.62
C TRP A 33 5.64 -10.61 21.23
N ILE A 34 5.33 -9.66 20.34
CA ILE A 34 6.02 -9.46 19.06
C ILE A 34 6.41 -8.00 18.93
N GLY A 35 7.46 -7.73 18.15
CA GLY A 35 7.84 -6.37 17.81
C GLY A 35 6.81 -5.70 16.91
N PHE A 36 6.82 -4.37 16.92
CA PHE A 36 5.89 -3.58 16.12
C PHE A 36 6.13 -3.78 14.62
N GLU A 37 7.37 -4.03 14.20
CA GLU A 37 7.72 -4.42 12.84
C GLU A 37 7.00 -5.69 12.40
N ARG A 38 6.92 -6.70 13.28
CA ARG A 38 6.22 -7.96 12.97
C ARG A 38 4.71 -7.76 12.96
N TYR A 39 4.18 -6.95 13.87
CA TYR A 39 2.77 -6.57 13.84
C TYR A 39 2.42 -5.86 12.52
N MET A 40 3.22 -4.88 12.10
CA MET A 40 3.03 -4.14 10.85
C MET A 40 3.17 -5.05 9.63
N GLU A 41 4.12 -5.97 9.64
CA GLU A 41 4.28 -6.96 8.58
C GLU A 41 3.00 -7.79 8.40
N LEU A 42 2.42 -8.31 9.49
CA LEU A 42 1.16 -9.06 9.42
C LEU A 42 -0.01 -8.17 9.01
N ALA A 43 -0.17 -7.02 9.66
CA ALA A 43 -1.27 -6.10 9.41
C ALA A 43 -1.32 -5.61 7.96
N LEU A 44 -0.15 -5.39 7.35
CA LEU A 44 -0.03 -4.87 5.99
C LEU A 44 0.09 -5.97 4.93
N TYR A 45 0.79 -7.06 5.20
CA TYR A 45 1.27 -7.97 4.16
C TYR A 45 0.87 -9.43 4.34
N GLU A 46 0.20 -9.82 5.43
CA GLU A 46 -0.25 -11.21 5.64
C GLU A 46 -0.99 -11.73 4.39
N PRO A 47 -0.56 -12.84 3.77
CA PRO A 47 -1.16 -13.33 2.54
C PRO A 47 -2.68 -13.51 2.65
N GLY A 48 -3.43 -12.86 1.76
CA GLY A 48 -4.90 -12.92 1.72
C GLY A 48 -5.65 -12.12 2.78
N LEU A 49 -4.97 -11.60 3.82
CA LEU A 49 -5.62 -10.90 4.94
C LEU A 49 -5.10 -9.48 5.16
N GLY A 50 -3.81 -9.25 4.92
CA GLY A 50 -3.14 -7.98 5.16
C GLY A 50 -3.65 -6.85 4.27
N TYR A 51 -3.47 -5.62 4.73
CA TYR A 51 -3.98 -4.44 4.05
C TYR A 51 -3.59 -4.35 2.57
N TYR A 52 -2.38 -4.73 2.16
CA TYR A 52 -1.97 -4.74 0.76
C TYR A 52 -2.23 -6.08 0.05
N SER A 53 -2.42 -7.17 0.80
CA SER A 53 -2.56 -8.54 0.26
C SER A 53 -4.00 -9.06 0.19
N GLY A 54 -4.98 -8.39 0.82
CA GLY A 54 -6.37 -8.89 0.99
C GLY A 54 -7.40 -8.50 -0.07
N GLY A 55 -6.97 -8.04 -1.26
CA GLY A 55 -7.89 -7.88 -2.41
C GLY A 55 -8.94 -6.75 -2.36
N SER A 56 -9.04 -5.94 -1.30
CA SER A 56 -9.91 -4.74 -1.31
C SER A 56 -9.44 -3.68 -2.32
N THR A 57 -10.36 -2.91 -2.88
CA THR A 57 -10.08 -1.76 -3.75
C THR A 57 -9.41 -0.65 -2.92
N LYS A 58 -8.11 -0.39 -3.12
CA LYS A 58 -7.27 0.41 -2.21
C LYS A 58 -6.80 1.76 -2.75
N PHE A 59 -7.05 2.07 -4.03
CA PHE A 59 -6.47 3.24 -4.69
C PHE A 59 -7.53 4.06 -5.43
N GLY A 60 -7.34 5.39 -5.44
CA GLY A 60 -8.22 6.37 -6.08
C GLY A 60 -9.16 7.10 -5.09
N PRO A 61 -10.07 7.96 -5.56
CA PRO A 61 -10.97 8.76 -4.72
C PRO A 61 -11.89 7.98 -3.77
N ALA A 62 -12.01 6.66 -3.97
CA ALA A 62 -12.76 5.73 -3.15
C ALA A 62 -11.88 4.87 -2.20
N GLY A 63 -10.55 5.05 -2.22
CA GLY A 63 -9.60 4.39 -1.32
C GLY A 63 -9.37 5.18 -0.03
N ASP A 64 -8.61 4.61 0.90
CA ASP A 64 -8.37 5.23 2.22
C ASP A 64 -7.46 6.46 2.17
N PHE A 65 -6.70 6.62 1.08
CA PHE A 65 -5.80 7.73 0.85
C PHE A 65 -5.61 7.98 -0.66
N VAL A 66 -5.15 9.19 -0.99
CA VAL A 66 -4.77 9.57 -2.36
C VAL A 66 -3.25 9.62 -2.49
N THR A 67 -2.75 9.36 -3.69
CA THR A 67 -1.33 9.53 -4.05
C THR A 67 -1.20 10.58 -5.15
N ALA A 68 -0.05 11.26 -5.24
CA ALA A 68 0.13 12.35 -6.19
C ALA A 68 -0.12 11.98 -7.67
N PRO A 69 0.28 10.78 -8.17
CA PRO A 69 -0.04 10.36 -9.52
C PRO A 69 -1.56 10.28 -9.79
N GLU A 70 -2.35 9.90 -8.79
CA GLU A 70 -3.81 9.77 -8.91
C GLU A 70 -4.55 11.12 -8.87
N LEU A 71 -3.86 12.21 -8.52
CA LEU A 71 -4.47 13.55 -8.46
C LEU A 71 -4.37 14.30 -9.79
N SER A 72 -3.26 14.15 -10.51
CA SER A 72 -3.00 14.84 -11.77
C SER A 72 -1.75 14.29 -12.47
N GLY A 73 -1.81 14.17 -13.81
CA GLY A 73 -0.64 13.81 -14.62
C GLY A 73 0.51 14.84 -14.61
N LEU A 74 0.29 16.02 -14.01
CA LEU A 74 1.35 17.00 -13.79
C LEU A 74 2.48 16.46 -12.91
N PHE A 75 2.17 15.56 -11.96
CA PHE A 75 3.21 14.97 -11.11
C PHE A 75 4.17 14.09 -11.92
N GLY A 76 3.63 13.20 -12.77
CA GLY A 76 4.43 12.35 -13.64
C GLY A 76 5.22 13.16 -14.67
N SER A 77 4.59 14.16 -15.30
CA SER A 77 5.28 15.05 -16.26
C SER A 77 6.46 15.78 -15.63
N ALA A 78 6.27 16.36 -14.43
CA ALA A 78 7.35 17.05 -13.72
C ALA A 78 8.50 16.11 -13.34
N LEU A 79 8.18 14.86 -12.98
CA LEU A 79 9.19 13.86 -12.67
C LEU A 79 9.95 13.41 -13.94
N ALA A 80 9.25 13.23 -15.06
CA ALA A 80 9.84 12.89 -16.35
C ALA A 80 10.87 13.95 -16.80
N ASP A 81 10.53 15.24 -16.68
CA ASP A 81 11.43 16.35 -17.00
C ASP A 81 12.73 16.32 -16.17
N GLN A 82 12.65 15.91 -14.89
CA GLN A 82 13.82 15.80 -14.03
C GLN A 82 14.65 14.54 -14.31
N VAL A 83 14.01 13.44 -14.69
CA VAL A 83 14.67 12.15 -14.92
C VAL A 83 15.27 12.06 -16.32
N ALA A 84 14.68 12.69 -17.33
CA ALA A 84 15.13 12.63 -18.72
C ALA A 84 16.61 13.02 -18.92
N PRO A 85 17.14 14.10 -18.31
CA PRO A 85 18.56 14.42 -18.41
C PRO A 85 19.48 13.33 -17.84
N LEU A 86 19.07 12.68 -16.75
CA LEU A 86 19.84 11.60 -16.13
C LEU A 86 19.87 10.37 -17.03
N LEU A 87 18.72 9.99 -17.60
CA LEU A 87 18.63 8.86 -18.52
C LEU A 87 19.44 9.07 -19.79
N SER A 88 19.50 10.30 -20.30
CA SER A 88 20.29 10.63 -21.51
C SER A 88 21.79 10.38 -21.35
N GLN A 89 22.30 10.33 -20.11
CA GLN A 89 23.71 10.06 -19.80
C GLN A 89 24.02 8.56 -19.77
N LEU A 90 23.00 7.70 -19.74
CA LEU A 90 23.14 6.26 -19.65
C LEU A 90 23.19 5.63 -21.04
N LYS A 91 24.12 4.69 -21.25
CA LYS A 91 24.21 3.93 -22.51
C LYS A 91 23.00 3.01 -22.76
N LYS A 92 22.35 2.58 -21.68
CA LYS A 92 21.17 1.69 -21.68
C LYS A 92 20.26 2.11 -20.53
N PRO A 93 19.45 3.17 -20.70
CA PRO A 93 18.57 3.65 -19.64
C PRO A 93 17.49 2.62 -19.30
N LEU A 94 17.18 2.50 -18.01
CA LEU A 94 16.11 1.65 -17.47
C LEU A 94 15.50 2.36 -16.26
N ILE A 95 14.17 2.39 -16.17
CA ILE A 95 13.43 2.82 -14.98
C ILE A 95 12.83 1.59 -14.32
N LEU A 96 12.94 1.51 -12.99
CA LEU A 96 12.26 0.51 -12.17
C LEU A 96 11.34 1.23 -11.19
N GLU A 97 10.04 0.99 -11.31
CA GLU A 97 9.04 1.49 -10.36
C GLU A 97 8.67 0.38 -9.38
N LEU A 98 8.81 0.66 -8.08
CA LEU A 98 8.44 -0.27 -7.01
C LEU A 98 7.09 0.13 -6.43
N GLY A 99 6.14 -0.80 -6.40
CA GLY A 99 4.81 -0.53 -5.86
C GLY A 99 4.00 0.43 -6.74
N ALA A 100 3.97 0.18 -8.06
CA ALA A 100 3.37 1.06 -9.07
C ALA A 100 1.86 1.35 -8.91
N GLY A 101 1.20 0.75 -7.91
CA GLY A 101 -0.23 0.94 -7.66
C GLY A 101 -1.07 0.59 -8.89
N THR A 102 -1.78 1.59 -9.40
CA THR A 102 -2.61 1.54 -10.63
C THR A 102 -1.78 1.60 -11.93
N GLY A 103 -0.51 1.99 -11.87
CA GLY A 103 0.36 2.22 -13.02
C GLY A 103 0.27 3.63 -13.62
N THR A 104 -0.49 4.56 -13.02
CA THR A 104 -0.65 5.93 -13.54
C THR A 104 0.69 6.65 -13.69
N LEU A 105 1.59 6.52 -12.71
CA LEU A 105 2.90 7.16 -12.78
C LEU A 105 3.77 6.59 -13.92
N ALA A 106 3.81 5.27 -14.09
CA ALA A 106 4.49 4.63 -15.22
C ALA A 106 3.94 5.06 -16.59
N ALA A 107 2.66 5.41 -16.68
CA ALA A 107 2.06 5.87 -17.93
C ALA A 107 2.42 7.33 -18.26
N ASP A 108 2.64 8.15 -17.23
CA ASP A 108 2.96 9.57 -17.37
C ASP A 108 4.46 9.87 -17.59
N ILE A 109 5.35 8.95 -17.21
CA ILE A 109 6.83 9.06 -17.33
C ILE A 109 7.33 8.41 -18.63
#